data_AF-A0A1Y0MK08-F1
#
_entry.id   AF-A0A1Y0MK08-F1
#
_cell.length_a   1.000
_cell.length_b   1.000
_cell.length_c   1.000
_cell.angle_alpha   90.00
_cell.angle_beta   90.00
_cell.angle_gamma   90.00
#
_symmetry.space_group_name_H-M   'P 1'
#
loop_
_entity.id
_entity.type
_entity.pdbx_description
1 polymer ?
#
loop_
_entity_poly.entity_id
_entity_poly.type
_entity_poly.pdbx_seq_one_letter_code
_entity_poly.pdbx_strand_id
1 'polypeptide(L)' 'MKTKYILVLIIVGFLIAIISSLFKILHWPYGFELYIIGTLFKLVFGVALIYKILTYKKFQDFLNL' A
#
# COMPACT_ATOMS: atom_id res chain seq x y z
N MET A 1 -9.50 9.15 11.23
CA MET A 1 -10.10 8.51 10.02
C MET A 1 -10.75 7.18 10.39
N LYS A 2 -12.07 7.02 10.13
CA LYS A 2 -12.80 5.75 10.37
C LYS A 2 -12.09 4.57 9.66
N THR A 3 -12.11 3.39 10.26
CA THR A 3 -11.41 2.17 9.76
C THR A 3 -11.70 1.88 8.29
N LYS A 4 -12.92 2.16 7.83
CA LYS A 4 -13.35 2.04 6.42
C LYS A 4 -12.47 2.79 5.41
N TYR A 5 -11.95 3.96 5.74
CA TYR A 5 -11.10 4.72 4.81
C TYR A 5 -9.72 4.07 4.62
N ILE A 6 -9.23 3.40 5.65
CA ILE A 6 -7.96 2.64 5.59
C ILE A 6 -8.15 1.45 4.68
N LEU A 7 -9.27 0.72 4.84
CA LEU A 7 -9.58 -0.44 4.02
C LEU A 7 -9.64 -0.06 2.53
N VAL A 8 -10.29 1.06 2.22
CA VAL A 8 -10.34 1.62 0.86
C VAL A 8 -8.93 1.98 0.37
N LEU A 9 -8.12 2.66 1.18
CA LEU A 9 -6.73 2.99 0.84
C LEU A 9 -5.87 1.74 0.56
N ILE A 10 -6.05 0.66 1.32
CA ILE A 10 -5.35 -0.62 1.11
C ILE A 10 -5.73 -1.22 -0.24
N ILE A 11 -7.03 -1.32 -0.50
CA ILE A 11 -7.55 -1.91 -1.74
C ILE A 11 -7.06 -1.11 -2.95
N VAL A 12 -7.15 0.22 -2.90
CA VAL A 12 -6.66 1.10 -3.97
C VAL A 12 -5.15 0.96 -4.17
N GLY A 13 -4.37 0.96 -3.09
CA GLY A 13 -2.91 0.76 -3.16
C GLY A 13 -2.54 -0.59 -3.77
N PHE A 14 -3.29 -1.64 -3.45
CA PHE A 14 -3.10 -2.98 -4.01
C PHE A 14 -3.45 -3.04 -5.51
N LEU A 15 -4.53 -2.37 -5.93
CA LEU A 15 -4.88 -2.30 -7.36
C LEU A 15 -3.83 -1.55 -8.17
N ILE A 16 -3.35 -0.40 -7.68
CA ILE A 16 -2.27 0.35 -8.33
C ILE A 16 -1.01 -0.51 -8.44
N ALA A 17 -0.69 -1.27 -7.39
CA ALA A 17 0.44 -2.19 -7.37
C ALA A 17 0.36 -3.28 -8.45
N ILE A 18 -0.82 -3.83 -8.69
CA ILE A 18 -1.05 -4.83 -9.76
C ILE A 18 -0.86 -4.18 -11.12
N ILE A 19 -1.48 -3.02 -11.34
CA ILE A 19 -1.45 -2.30 -12.62
C ILE A 19 0.00 -1.92 -12.99
N SER A 20 0.75 -1.34 -12.06
CA SER A 20 2.17 -0.99 -12.28
C SER A 20 3.04 -2.21 -12.59
N SER A 21 2.81 -3.34 -11.90
CA SER A 21 3.53 -4.59 -12.20
C SER A 21 3.17 -5.15 -13.57
N LEU A 22 1.89 -5.08 -13.97
CA LEU A 22 1.42 -5.56 -15.27
C LEU A 22 2.09 -4.79 -16.41
N PHE A 23 2.16 -3.47 -16.31
CA PHE A 23 2.82 -2.64 -17.33
C PHE A 23 4.32 -2.90 -17.46
N LYS A 24 5.00 -3.22 -16.35
CA LYS A 24 6.40 -3.67 -16.39
C LYS A 24 6.55 -4.99 -17.13
N ILE A 25 5.69 -5.98 -16.87
CA ILE A 25 5.75 -7.30 -17.51
C ILE A 25 5.46 -7.18 -19.02
N LEU A 26 4.52 -6.32 -19.40
CA LEU A 26 4.15 -6.08 -20.78
C LEU A 26 5.20 -5.26 -21.58
N HIS A 27 6.32 -4.87 -20.96
CA HIS A 27 7.37 -4.04 -21.58
C HIS A 27 6.83 -2.77 -22.23
N TRP A 28 5.75 -2.22 -21.67
CA TRP A 28 5.16 -0.99 -22.21
C TRP A 28 6.18 0.15 -22.09
N PRO A 29 6.29 1.06 -23.08
CA PRO A 29 7.05 2.28 -22.91
C PRO A 29 6.63 2.97 -21.61
N TYR A 30 7.62 3.41 -20.83
CA TYR A 30 7.46 3.97 -19.49
C TYR A 30 7.03 2.97 -18.38
N GLY A 31 7.01 1.66 -18.66
CA GLY A 31 6.63 0.63 -17.69
C GLY A 31 7.57 0.53 -16.49
N PHE A 32 8.85 0.87 -16.67
CA PHE A 32 9.83 0.88 -15.57
C PHE A 32 9.60 2.07 -14.62
N GLU A 33 9.32 3.24 -15.17
CA GLU A 33 9.01 4.48 -14.46
C GLU A 33 7.70 4.35 -13.69
N LEU A 34 6.66 3.82 -14.33
CA LEU A 34 5.38 3.48 -13.68
C LEU A 34 5.56 2.46 -12.56
N TYR A 35 6.47 1.50 -12.72
CA TYR A 35 6.79 0.53 -11.69
C TYR A 35 7.51 1.16 -10.50
N ILE A 36 8.47 2.06 -10.73
CA ILE A 36 9.15 2.78 -9.66
C ILE A 36 8.15 3.64 -8.87
N ILE A 37 7.32 4.41 -9.56
CA ILE A 37 6.30 5.25 -8.93
C ILE A 37 5.33 4.37 -8.12
N GLY A 38 4.85 3.27 -8.71
CA GLY A 38 3.97 2.33 -8.01
C GLY A 38 4.64 1.66 -6.80
N THR A 39 5.95 1.45 -6.84
CA THR A 39 6.73 0.89 -5.73
C THR A 39 6.93 1.90 -4.61
N LEU A 40 7.20 3.17 -4.94
CA LEU A 40 7.26 4.26 -3.95
C LEU A 40 5.91 4.43 -3.26
N PHE A 41 4.81 4.39 -4.02
CA PHE A 41 3.46 4.40 -3.46
C PHE A 41 3.23 3.21 -2.52
N LYS A 42 3.61 1.99 -2.91
CA LYS A 42 3.53 0.81 -2.04
C LYS A 42 4.29 1.00 -0.73
N LEU A 43 5.50 1.58 -0.78
CA LEU A 43 6.30 1.87 0.40
C LEU A 43 5.59 2.82 1.36
N VAL A 44 5.11 3.97 0.86
CA VAL A 44 4.40 4.95 1.67
C VAL A 44 3.13 4.36 2.30
N PHE A 45 2.34 3.63 1.50
CA PHE A 45 1.12 2.98 1.99
C PHE A 45 1.41 1.87 2.99
N GLY A 46 2.44 1.07 2.76
CA GLY A 46 2.88 0.01 3.68
C GLY A 46 3.28 0.59 5.03
N VAL A 47 4.08 1.66 5.05
CA VAL A 47 4.48 2.34 6.29
C VAL A 47 3.26 2.96 7.00
N ALA A 48 2.38 3.64 6.27
CA ALA A 48 1.17 4.23 6.86
C ALA A 48 0.22 3.17 7.44
N LEU A 49 0.13 2.01 6.79
CA LEU A 49 -0.63 0.87 7.27
C LEU A 49 -0.04 0.30 8.56
N ILE A 50 1.28 0.05 8.57
CA ILE A 50 1.98 -0.46 9.77
C ILE A 50 1.79 0.50 10.93
N TYR A 51 2.04 1.80 10.73
CA TYR A 51 1.82 2.82 11.75
C TYR A 51 0.40 2.77 12.33
N LYS A 52 -0.60 2.60 11.46
CA LYS A 52 -1.99 2.57 11.89
C LYS A 52 -2.38 1.29 12.62
N ILE A 53 -1.84 0.16 12.18
CA ILE A 53 -1.99 -1.12 12.88
C ILE A 53 -1.38 -1.00 14.28
N LEU A 54 -0.17 -0.45 14.40
CA LEU A 54 0.50 -0.22 15.69
C LEU A 54 -0.24 0.79 16.59
N THR A 55 -0.96 1.76 16.03
CA THR A 55 -1.77 2.72 16.81
C THR A 55 -3.20 2.20 17.08
N TYR A 56 -3.55 1.01 16.60
CA TYR A 56 -4.87 0.43 16.85
C TYR A 56 -4.87 -0.21 18.24
N LYS A 57 -5.65 0.34 19.18
CA LYS A 57 -5.73 -0.09 20.58
C LYS A 57 -5.75 -1.63 20.77
N LYS A 58 -6.60 -2.31 20.01
CA LYS A 58 -6.74 -3.77 20.10
C LYS A 58 -5.50 -4.53 19.61
N PHE A 59 -4.72 -3.92 18.72
CA PHE A 59 -3.47 -4.47 18.22
C PHE A 59 -2.29 -4.16 19.16
N GLN A 60 -2.30 -3.02 19.86
CA GLN A 60 -1.36 -2.73 20.94
C GLN A 60 -1.54 -3.74 22.09
N ASP A 61 -2.78 -4.00 22.49
CA ASP A 61 -3.10 -5.05 23.46
C ASP A 61 -2.64 -6.44 23.00
N PHE A 62 -2.76 -6.76 21.70
CA PHE A 62 -2.28 -8.02 21.14
C PHE A 62 -0.75 -8.12 21.15
N LEU A 63 -0.05 -7.02 20.87
CA LEU A 63 1.41 -6.96 20.85
C LEU A 63 2.03 -6.78 22.24
N ASN A 64 1.22 -6.63 23.30
CA ASN A 64 1.67 -6.27 24.66
C ASN A 64 2.60 -5.03 24.66
N LEU A 65 2.24 -4.02 23.86
CA LEU A 65 3.04 -2.82 23.59
C LEU A 65 2.50 -1.60 24.35
#